data_AF-A0A3C0VYN3-F1
#
_entry.id   AF-A0A3C0VYN3-F1
#
_cell.length_a   1.000
_cell.length_b   1.000
_cell.length_c   1.000
_cell.angle_alpha   90.00
_cell.angle_beta   90.00
_cell.angle_gamma   90.00
#
_symmetry.space_group_name_H-M   'P 1'
#
loop_
_entity.id
_entity.type
_entity.pdbx_description
1 polymer ?
#
loop_
_entity_poly.entity_id
_entity_poly.type
_entity_poly.pdbx_seq_one_letter_code
_entity_poly.pdbx_strand_id
1 'polypeptide(L)'
;MLIAKIDDPAIDVAHYEQQLKMMVDEIREQFGDGDDEKVRLNKMLGFLFRENGFHGSRQDYYNEANSYMNRVLDDREGLPITLSVLVMELARRCGIPDVVGVGAPGHFIVKHVRKGGEQYIDPFDGGKLLTIEETEALVRENSGRSIP
;
A
#
# COMPACT_ATOMS: atom_id res chain seq x y z
N MET A 1 4.17 7.57 -12.15
CA MET A 1 3.17 8.65 -12.07
C MET A 1 2.80 9.20 -13.45
N LEU A 2 2.16 8.41 -14.32
CA LEU A 2 1.79 8.87 -15.68
C LEU A 2 0.28 9.12 -15.86
N ILE A 3 -0.57 8.49 -15.05
CA ILE A 3 -2.04 8.60 -15.21
C ILE A 3 -2.54 10.01 -14.79
N ALA A 4 -2.04 10.58 -13.70
CA ALA A 4 -2.50 11.90 -13.23
C ALA A 4 -2.15 13.07 -14.18
N LYS A 5 -1.07 12.96 -14.95
CA LYS A 5 -0.68 13.98 -15.93
C LYS A 5 -1.64 14.12 -17.11
N ILE A 6 -2.50 13.13 -17.33
CA ILE A 6 -3.52 13.15 -18.38
C ILE A 6 -4.67 14.10 -17.98
N ASP A 7 -5.01 14.13 -16.69
CA ASP A 7 -6.14 14.92 -16.17
C ASP A 7 -5.71 16.29 -15.61
N ASP A 8 -4.46 16.40 -15.13
CA ASP A 8 -3.86 17.67 -14.72
C ASP A 8 -2.43 17.83 -15.30
N PRO A 9 -2.28 18.57 -16.41
CA PRO A 9 -0.99 18.82 -17.05
C PRO A 9 -0.01 19.63 -16.19
N ALA A 10 -0.49 20.32 -15.15
CA ALA A 10 0.33 21.16 -14.27
C ALA A 10 0.97 20.40 -13.11
N ILE A 11 0.69 19.10 -12.96
CA ILE A 11 1.29 18.27 -11.91
C ILE A 11 2.81 18.26 -12.03
N ASP A 12 3.46 18.75 -10.98
CA ASP A 12 4.89 18.64 -10.78
C ASP A 12 5.26 17.22 -10.35
N VAL A 13 5.44 16.33 -11.32
CA VAL A 13 5.85 14.94 -11.08
C VAL A 13 7.20 14.86 -10.35
N ALA A 14 8.11 15.82 -10.57
CA ALA A 14 9.41 15.80 -9.92
C ALA A 14 9.28 16.01 -8.40
N HIS A 15 8.34 16.86 -7.98
CA HIS A 15 8.02 17.06 -6.56
C HIS A 15 7.63 15.75 -5.87
N TYR A 16 6.67 15.00 -6.42
CA TYR A 16 6.20 13.75 -5.80
C TYR A 16 7.22 12.61 -5.89
N GLU A 17 8.03 12.55 -6.95
CA GLU A 17 9.15 11.60 -7.00
C GLU A 17 10.19 11.91 -5.91
N GLN A 18 10.44 13.19 -5.63
CA GLN A 18 11.31 13.59 -4.52
C GLN A 18 10.68 13.26 -3.16
N GLN A 19 9.38 13.48 -2.96
CA GLN A 19 8.67 13.05 -1.75
C GLN A 19 8.81 11.54 -1.53
N LEU A 20 8.56 10.72 -2.55
CA LEU A 20 8.74 9.26 -2.45
C LEU A 20 10.18 8.87 -2.12
N LYS A 21 11.17 9.58 -2.68
CA LYS A 21 12.58 9.34 -2.34
C LYS A 21 12.85 9.63 -0.86
N MET A 22 12.36 10.76 -0.33
CA MET A 22 12.52 11.10 1.09
C MET A 22 11.89 10.06 1.99
N MET A 23 10.67 9.62 1.70
CA MET A 23 10.01 8.53 2.45
C MET A 23 10.85 7.25 2.45
N VAL A 24 11.40 6.86 1.29
CA VAL A 24 12.24 5.65 1.20
C VAL A 24 13.52 5.78 2.01
N ASP A 25 14.15 6.94 2.00
CA ASP A 25 15.36 7.18 2.78
C ASP A 25 15.04 7.11 4.30
N GLU A 26 13.97 7.76 4.75
CA GLU A 26 13.51 7.70 6.14
C GLU A 26 13.14 6.27 6.59
N ILE A 27 12.43 5.51 5.74
CA ILE A 27 12.10 4.10 6.03
C ILE A 27 13.38 3.27 6.18
N ARG A 28 14.36 3.47 5.30
CA ARG A 28 15.63 2.72 5.33
C ARG A 28 16.46 3.04 6.55
N GLU A 29 16.41 4.28 7.06
CA GLU A 29 17.06 4.66 8.32
C GLU A 29 16.51 3.89 9.52
N GLN A 30 15.26 3.42 9.45
CA GLN A 30 14.68 2.58 10.50
C GLN A 30 15.16 1.12 10.43
N PHE A 31 15.74 0.67 9.32
CA PHE A 31 16.20 -0.70 9.18
C PHE A 31 17.46 -0.94 10.02
N GLY A 32 17.44 -2.00 10.82
CA GLY A 32 18.57 -2.44 11.61
C GLY A 32 19.47 -3.38 10.84
N ASP A 33 20.74 -3.43 11.26
CA ASP A 33 21.68 -4.45 10.79
C ASP A 33 21.16 -5.84 11.15
N GLY A 34 20.90 -6.66 10.14
CA GLY A 34 20.36 -8.01 10.29
C GLY A 34 18.84 -8.13 10.25
N ASP A 35 18.10 -7.05 10.04
CA ASP A 35 16.65 -7.14 9.81
C ASP A 35 16.33 -8.01 8.59
N ASP A 36 15.50 -9.02 8.79
CA ASP A 36 14.94 -9.81 7.71
C ASP A 36 13.82 -9.07 6.97
N GLU A 37 13.37 -9.63 5.83
CA GLU A 37 12.34 -9.01 4.99
C GLU A 37 11.01 -8.77 5.73
N LYS A 38 10.67 -9.60 6.73
CA LYS A 38 9.44 -9.42 7.52
C LYS A 38 9.56 -8.23 8.46
N VAL A 39 10.71 -8.09 9.13
CA VAL A 39 10.96 -6.96 10.02
C VAL A 39 10.97 -5.66 9.22
N ARG A 40 11.65 -5.64 8.06
CA ARG A 40 11.68 -4.47 7.16
C ARG A 40 10.28 -4.09 6.68
N LEU A 41 9.47 -5.08 6.25
CA LEU A 41 8.10 -4.83 5.85
C LEU A 41 7.27 -4.24 6.99
N ASN A 42 7.36 -4.79 8.20
CA ASN A 42 6.63 -4.27 9.35
C ASN A 42 7.04 -2.84 9.74
N LYS A 43 8.33 -2.50 9.64
CA LYS A 43 8.82 -1.14 9.85
C LYS A 43 8.29 -0.18 8.78
N MET A 44 8.35 -0.59 7.51
CA MET A 44 7.79 0.19 6.39
C MET A 44 6.29 0.45 6.56
N LEU A 45 5.50 -0.57 6.93
CA LEU A 45 4.07 -0.42 7.19
C LEU A 45 3.82 0.48 8.41
N GLY A 46 4.64 0.34 9.46
CA GLY A 46 4.59 1.21 10.63
C GLY A 46 4.83 2.67 10.30
N PHE A 47 5.89 2.95 9.54
CA PHE A 47 6.20 4.28 9.04
C PHE A 47 5.02 4.86 8.24
N LEU A 48 4.49 4.09 7.29
CA LEU A 48 3.45 4.58 6.40
C LEU A 48 2.13 4.85 7.12
N PHE A 49 1.61 3.85 7.84
CA PHE A 49 0.24 3.92 8.39
C PHE A 49 0.18 4.52 9.79
N ARG A 50 1.21 4.33 10.63
CA ARG A 50 1.19 4.82 12.02
C ARG A 50 1.90 6.15 12.18
N GLU A 51 3.08 6.31 11.59
CA GLU A 51 3.90 7.51 11.76
C GLU A 51 3.48 8.62 10.78
N ASN A 52 3.18 8.25 9.53
CA ASN A 52 2.74 9.19 8.51
C ASN A 52 1.21 9.26 8.38
N GLY A 53 0.45 8.35 9.00
CA GLY A 53 -1.01 8.47 9.11
C GLY A 53 -1.77 8.23 7.80
N PHE A 54 -1.18 7.49 6.85
CA PHE A 54 -1.93 7.07 5.67
C PHE A 54 -3.13 6.21 6.08
N HIS A 55 -4.29 6.38 5.44
CA HIS A 55 -5.48 5.57 5.73
C HIS A 55 -6.45 5.46 4.54
N GLY A 56 -7.34 4.48 4.61
CA GLY A 56 -8.43 4.32 3.64
C GLY A 56 -9.47 5.44 3.74
N SER A 57 -10.00 5.86 2.59
CA SER A 57 -11.14 6.79 2.55
C SER A 57 -12.46 6.09 2.84
N ARG A 58 -13.12 6.43 3.96
CA ARG A 58 -14.41 5.84 4.37
C ARG A 58 -15.61 6.76 4.17
N GLN A 59 -15.39 8.07 4.04
CA GLN A 59 -16.47 9.05 3.89
C GLN A 59 -16.64 9.55 2.45
N ASP A 60 -15.58 9.47 1.63
CA ASP A 60 -15.55 9.98 0.26
C ASP A 60 -14.99 8.95 -0.75
N TYR A 61 -15.46 7.70 -0.62
CA TYR A 61 -14.96 6.53 -1.38
C TYR A 61 -15.08 6.68 -2.90
N TYR A 62 -15.99 7.53 -3.39
CA TYR A 62 -16.19 7.76 -4.83
C TYR A 62 -15.49 9.02 -5.34
N ASN A 63 -14.72 9.71 -4.51
CA ASN A 63 -13.96 10.86 -4.97
C ASN A 63 -12.82 10.41 -5.88
N GLU A 64 -12.88 10.86 -7.14
CA GLU A 64 -11.87 10.59 -8.16
C GLU A 64 -10.47 11.01 -7.70
N ALA A 65 -10.38 12.02 -6.82
CA ALA A 65 -9.14 12.46 -6.18
C ALA A 65 -8.37 11.31 -5.50
N ASN A 66 -9.07 10.40 -4.83
CA ASN A 66 -8.48 9.28 -4.07
C ASN A 66 -7.87 8.19 -4.97
N SER A 67 -8.04 8.29 -6.29
CA SER A 67 -7.39 7.45 -7.29
C SER A 67 -6.04 8.02 -7.78
N TYR A 68 -5.80 9.32 -7.57
CA TYR A 68 -4.57 9.97 -8.02
C TYR A 68 -3.48 9.92 -6.94
N MET A 69 -2.34 9.32 -7.27
CA MET A 69 -1.24 9.13 -6.31
C MET A 69 -0.73 10.44 -5.71
N ASN A 70 -0.71 11.55 -6.46
CA ASN A 70 -0.33 12.85 -5.92
C ASN A 70 -1.26 13.30 -4.78
N ARG A 71 -2.58 13.13 -4.95
CA ARG A 71 -3.56 13.42 -3.89
C ARG A 71 -3.39 12.49 -2.70
N VAL A 72 -3.18 11.21 -2.93
CA VAL A 72 -2.92 10.26 -1.84
C VAL A 72 -1.66 10.64 -1.05
N LEU A 73 -0.61 11.15 -1.71
CA LEU A 73 0.60 11.62 -1.02
C LEU A 73 0.36 12.91 -0.23
N ASP A 74 -0.45 13.83 -0.74
CA ASP A 74 -0.79 15.09 -0.08
C ASP A 74 -1.75 14.88 1.10
N ASP A 75 -2.88 14.23 0.83
CA ASP A 75 -4.00 14.07 1.75
C ASP A 75 -3.80 12.89 2.71
N ARG A 76 -2.89 11.96 2.35
CA ARG A 76 -2.64 10.70 3.07
C ARG A 76 -3.88 9.81 3.17
N GLU A 77 -4.85 10.04 2.29
CA GLU A 77 -6.10 9.32 2.20
C GLU A 77 -6.22 8.71 0.81
N GLY A 78 -6.61 7.43 0.71
CA GLY A 78 -6.68 6.76 -0.59
C GLY A 78 -7.64 5.58 -0.67
N LEU A 79 -7.87 5.10 -1.90
CA LEU A 79 -8.64 3.88 -2.17
C LEU A 79 -7.79 2.61 -1.94
N PRO A 80 -8.42 1.42 -1.78
CA PRO A 80 -7.69 0.18 -1.56
C PRO A 80 -6.60 -0.07 -2.61
N ILE A 81 -6.90 0.17 -3.89
CA ILE A 81 -5.95 -0.02 -4.97
C ILE A 81 -4.79 1.00 -4.93
N THR A 82 -5.08 2.27 -4.66
CA THR A 82 -4.06 3.33 -4.67
C THR A 82 -3.07 3.16 -3.51
N LEU A 83 -3.58 2.86 -2.30
CA LEU A 83 -2.74 2.55 -1.15
C LEU A 83 -1.92 1.28 -1.36
N SER A 84 -2.49 0.27 -2.02
CA SER A 84 -1.75 -0.94 -2.38
C SER A 84 -0.62 -0.67 -3.37
N VAL A 85 -0.84 0.19 -4.36
CA VAL A 85 0.22 0.62 -5.29
C VAL A 85 1.34 1.36 -4.55
N LEU A 86 1.00 2.23 -3.59
CA LEU A 86 1.99 2.94 -2.78
C LEU A 86 2.83 1.95 -1.94
N VAL A 87 2.18 0.99 -1.28
CA VAL A 87 2.87 -0.06 -0.50
C VAL A 87 3.81 -0.88 -1.38
N MET A 88 3.36 -1.32 -2.56
CA MET A 88 4.20 -2.08 -3.49
C MET A 88 5.41 -1.27 -3.97
N GLU A 89 5.20 0.01 -4.30
CA GLU A 89 6.28 0.87 -4.78
C GLU A 89 7.31 1.17 -3.68
N LEU A 90 6.87 1.44 -2.46
CA LEU A 90 7.76 1.63 -1.32
C LEU A 90 8.52 0.34 -0.99
N ALA A 91 7.86 -0.82 -1.00
CA ALA A 91 8.53 -2.11 -0.77
C ALA A 91 9.64 -2.35 -1.79
N ARG A 92 9.33 -2.15 -3.08
CA ARG A 92 10.29 -2.27 -4.18
C ARG A 92 11.47 -1.32 -4.00
N ARG A 93 11.22 -0.04 -3.69
CA ARG A 93 12.29 0.95 -3.47
C ARG A 93 13.08 0.66 -2.19
N CYS A 94 12.47 0.09 -1.16
CA CYS A 94 13.15 -0.30 0.09
C CYS A 94 13.93 -1.62 -0.04
N GLY A 95 13.86 -2.30 -1.19
CA GLY A 95 14.55 -3.58 -1.41
C GLY A 95 13.89 -4.76 -0.69
N ILE A 96 12.57 -4.69 -0.49
CA ILE A 96 11.74 -5.80 -0.01
C ILE A 96 11.13 -6.47 -1.25
N PRO A 97 11.66 -7.63 -1.68
CA PRO A 97 11.21 -8.29 -2.90
C PRO A 97 9.81 -8.89 -2.74
N ASP A 98 9.20 -9.29 -3.86
CA ASP A 98 8.03 -10.18 -3.90
C ASP A 98 6.79 -9.69 -3.13
N VAL A 99 6.62 -8.36 -3.07
CA VAL A 99 5.39 -7.68 -2.60
C VAL A 99 4.51 -7.37 -3.81
N VAL A 100 3.36 -8.03 -3.92
CA VAL A 100 2.49 -7.98 -5.10
C VAL A 100 1.02 -7.74 -4.74
N GLY A 101 0.28 -7.11 -5.64
CA GLY A 101 -1.14 -6.83 -5.46
C GLY A 101 -2.02 -8.05 -5.70
N VAL A 102 -3.11 -8.14 -4.94
CA VAL A 102 -4.12 -9.19 -5.06
C VAL A 102 -5.48 -8.53 -5.14
N GLY A 103 -6.18 -8.77 -6.25
CA GLY A 103 -7.58 -8.38 -6.37
C GLY A 103 -8.46 -9.33 -5.56
N ALA A 104 -9.30 -8.76 -4.71
CA ALA A 104 -10.48 -9.44 -4.16
C ALA A 104 -11.72 -8.74 -4.72
N PRO A 105 -12.88 -9.40 -4.78
CA PRO A 105 -14.10 -8.66 -5.10
C PRO A 105 -14.29 -7.51 -4.10
N GLY A 106 -14.71 -6.34 -4.59
CA GLY A 106 -14.92 -5.14 -3.77
C GLY A 106 -13.69 -4.57 -3.03
N HIS A 107 -12.49 -5.16 -3.17
CA HIS A 107 -11.32 -4.76 -2.37
C HIS A 107 -9.99 -5.08 -3.08
N PHE A 108 -8.90 -4.41 -2.70
CA PHE A 108 -7.58 -4.71 -3.25
C PHE A 108 -6.55 -4.69 -2.12
N ILE A 109 -5.84 -5.80 -1.97
CA ILE A 109 -4.87 -6.01 -0.91
C ILE A 109 -3.49 -6.30 -1.48
N VAL A 110 -2.50 -6.44 -0.62
CA VAL A 110 -1.12 -6.78 -1.00
C VAL A 110 -0.75 -8.10 -0.34
N LYS A 111 0.06 -8.92 -1.03
CA LYS A 111 0.71 -10.07 -0.44
C LYS A 111 2.23 -9.98 -0.58
N HIS A 112 2.94 -10.41 0.45
CA HIS A 112 4.38 -10.60 0.44
C HIS A 112 4.69 -12.10 0.38
N VAL A 113 5.29 -12.54 -0.72
CA VAL A 113 5.65 -13.95 -0.97
C VAL A 113 7.09 -14.18 -0.53
N ARG A 114 7.32 -15.14 0.36
CA ARG A 114 8.65 -15.45 0.92
C ARG A 114 8.87 -16.95 0.97
N LYS A 115 10.13 -17.37 1.14
CA LYS A 115 10.50 -18.81 1.23
C LYS A 115 9.76 -19.60 2.32
N GLY A 116 9.20 -18.92 3.32
CA GLY A 116 8.44 -19.51 4.43
C GLY A 116 6.92 -19.27 4.39
N GLY A 117 6.35 -18.91 3.24
CA GLY A 117 4.90 -18.73 3.05
C GLY A 117 4.51 -17.36 2.51
N GLU A 118 3.25 -17.02 2.60
CA GLU A 118 2.72 -15.71 2.18
C GLU A 118 2.25 -14.91 3.41
N GLN A 119 2.26 -13.58 3.30
CA GLN A 119 1.60 -12.69 4.25
C GLN A 119 0.72 -11.72 3.49
N TYR A 120 -0.58 -11.72 3.80
CA TYR A 120 -1.53 -10.76 3.27
C TYR A 120 -1.55 -9.50 4.15
N ILE A 121 -1.65 -8.35 3.52
CA ILE A 121 -1.69 -7.03 4.14
C ILE A 121 -2.87 -6.29 3.52
N ASP A 122 -3.68 -5.63 4.35
CA ASP A 122 -4.71 -4.70 3.92
C ASP A 122 -4.23 -3.25 4.08
N PRO A 123 -3.78 -2.58 3.01
CA PRO A 123 -3.37 -1.18 3.06
C PRO A 123 -4.52 -0.23 3.38
N PHE A 124 -5.76 -0.59 3.03
CA PHE A 124 -6.91 0.26 3.29
C PHE A 124 -7.26 0.28 4.78
N ASP A 125 -7.09 -0.85 5.46
CA ASP A 125 -7.26 -1.00 6.91
C ASP A 125 -5.96 -0.75 7.69
N GLY A 126 -5.22 0.29 7.31
CA GLY A 126 -4.04 0.75 8.07
C GLY A 126 -2.83 -0.19 7.99
N GLY A 127 -2.70 -0.96 6.91
CA GLY A 127 -1.61 -1.92 6.74
C GLY A 127 -1.76 -3.16 7.62
N LYS A 128 -2.99 -3.52 8.00
CA LYS A 128 -3.27 -4.69 8.85
C LYS A 128 -2.72 -5.97 8.20
N LEU A 129 -1.95 -6.73 8.96
CA LEU A 129 -1.55 -8.08 8.57
C LEU A 129 -2.74 -9.02 8.75
N LEU A 130 -3.19 -9.64 7.66
CA LEU A 130 -4.35 -10.52 7.67
C LEU A 130 -3.94 -11.96 8.00
N THR A 131 -4.79 -12.64 8.77
CA THR A 131 -4.75 -14.10 8.86
C THR A 131 -5.35 -14.74 7.59
N ILE A 132 -5.20 -16.05 7.45
CA ILE A 132 -5.83 -16.80 6.35
C ILE A 132 -7.36 -16.65 6.45
N GLU A 133 -7.91 -16.79 7.65
CA GLU A 133 -9.35 -16.69 7.91
C GLU A 133 -9.91 -15.29 7.57
N GLU A 134 -9.17 -14.24 7.90
CA GLU A 134 -9.52 -12.87 7.54
C GLU A 134 -9.44 -12.64 6.03
N THR A 135 -8.41 -13.17 5.38
CA THR A 135 -8.26 -13.11 3.92
C THR A 135 -9.42 -13.81 3.22
N GLU A 136 -9.80 -15.01 3.69
CA GLU A 136 -10.96 -15.73 3.16
C GLU A 136 -12.28 -15.00 3.42
N ALA A 137 -12.45 -14.41 4.61
CA ALA A 137 -13.65 -13.63 4.94
C ALA A 137 -13.79 -12.44 3.99
N LEU A 138 -12.70 -11.72 3.74
CA LEU A 138 -12.65 -10.58 2.83
C LEU A 138 -13.03 -10.98 1.39
N VAL A 139 -12.58 -12.15 0.94
CA VAL A 139 -13.03 -12.68 -0.34
C VAL A 139 -14.51 -13.05 -0.27
N ARG A 140 -14.98 -13.79 0.73
CA ARG A 140 -16.38 -14.25 0.83
C ARG A 140 -17.38 -13.09 0.87
N GLU A 141 -17.12 -12.07 1.68
CA GLU A 141 -18.01 -10.93 1.95
C GLU A 141 -18.33 -10.15 0.68
N ASN A 142 -17.36 -10.02 -0.22
CA ASN A 142 -17.53 -9.25 -1.44
C ASN A 142 -17.76 -10.09 -2.71
N SER A 143 -17.52 -11.41 -2.66
CA SER A 143 -17.66 -12.31 -3.82
C SER A 143 -19.04 -12.99 -3.91
N GLY A 144 -19.73 -13.15 -2.78
CA GLY A 144 -20.83 -14.12 -2.68
C GLY A 144 -20.42 -15.58 -2.98
N ARG A 145 -19.12 -15.89 -3.09
CA ARG A 145 -18.55 -17.21 -3.39
C ARG A 145 -17.24 -17.45 -2.63
N SER A 146 -17.04 -18.70 -2.19
CA SER A 146 -15.81 -19.20 -1.55
C SER A 146 -14.69 -19.42 -2.58
N ILE A 147 -13.44 -19.23 -2.16
CA ILE A 147 -12.24 -19.69 -2.89
C ILE A 147 -12.27 -21.23 -2.93
N PRO A 148 -11.96 -21.87 -4.07
CA PRO A 148 -11.88 -23.34 -4.20
C PRO A 148 -10.67 -23.95 -3.49
#